data_AF-A0A0P0EGF4-F1
#
_entry.id   AF-A0A0P0EGF4-F1
#
_cell.length_a   1.000
_cell.length_b   1.000
_cell.length_c   1.000
_cell.angle_alpha   90.00
_cell.angle_beta   90.00
_cell.angle_gamma   90.00
#
_symmetry.space_group_name_H-M   'P 1'
#
loop_
_entity.id
_entity.type
_entity.pdbx_description
1 polymer ?
#
loop_
_entity_poly.entity_id
_entity_poly.type
_entity_poly.pdbx_seq_one_letter_code
_entity_poly.pdbx_strand_id
1 'polypeptide(L)' 'MLELKENKIPDTNNAKCFVACVFKKTGMLDSKGMFDAENSIAMTQKDFANDPNRLESSKKLLEACKKVNDEAVS' A
#
# COMPACT_ATOMS: atom_id res chain seq x y z
N MET A 1 -12.30 -2.28 -13.18
CA MET A 1 -11.16 -1.34 -13.42
C MET A 1 -11.49 0.10 -13.04
N LEU A 2 -12.75 0.55 -13.14
CA LEU A 2 -13.19 1.90 -12.72
C LEU A 2 -12.99 2.16 -11.22
N GLU A 3 -13.34 1.21 -10.34
CA GLU A 3 -13.24 1.41 -8.88
C GLU A 3 -11.80 1.60 -8.36
N LEU A 4 -10.82 0.87 -8.91
CA LEU A 4 -9.42 1.03 -8.53
C LEU A 4 -8.88 2.43 -8.87
N LYS A 5 -9.37 3.06 -9.94
CA LYS A 5 -9.02 4.45 -10.28
C LYS A 5 -9.55 5.46 -9.26
N GLU A 6 -10.61 5.09 -8.54
CA GLU A 6 -11.18 5.88 -7.44
C GLU A 6 -10.55 5.51 -6.08
N ASN A 7 -9.46 4.73 -6.07
CA ASN A 7 -8.82 4.18 -4.87
C ASN A 7 -9.74 3.26 -4.04
N LYS A 8 -10.72 2.61 -4.68
CA LYS A 8 -11.57 1.60 -4.05
C LYS A 8 -11.16 0.21 -4.53
N ILE A 9 -10.91 -0.69 -3.58
CA ILE A 9 -10.70 -2.10 -3.88
C ILE A 9 -12.07 -2.78 -3.85
N PRO A 10 -12.54 -3.37 -4.97
CA PRO A 10 -13.79 -4.11 -4.99
C PRO A 10 -13.78 -5.21 -3.92
N ASP A 11 -14.90 -5.40 -3.22
CA ASP A 11 -15.02 -6.42 -2.16
C ASP A 11 -15.25 -7.82 -2.74
N THR A 12 -14.27 -8.31 -3.50
CA THR A 12 -14.23 -9.67 -4.03
C THR A 12 -12.84 -10.27 -3.78
N ASN A 13 -12.78 -11.57 -3.53
CA ASN A 13 -11.49 -12.26 -3.30
C ASN A 13 -10.52 -12.07 -4.47
N ASN A 14 -11.01 -12.17 -5.71
CA ASN A 14 -10.16 -12.00 -6.91
C ASN A 14 -9.58 -10.58 -6.99
N ALA A 15 -10.35 -9.55 -6.66
CA ALA A 15 -9.84 -8.18 -6.66
C ALA A 15 -8.79 -7.96 -5.57
N LYS A 16 -9.03 -8.48 -4.35
CA LYS A 16 -8.06 -8.43 -3.25
C LYS A 16 -6.75 -9.14 -3.61
N CYS A 17 -6.84 -10.35 -4.18
CA CYS A 17 -5.66 -11.09 -4.66
C CYS A 17 -4.92 -10.38 -5.79
N PHE A 18 -5.65 -9.73 -6.72
CA PHE A 18 -5.03 -8.93 -7.78
C PHE A 18 -4.26 -7.73 -7.21
N VAL A 19 -4.84 -6.99 -6.26
CA VAL A 19 -4.15 -5.87 -5.60
C VAL A 19 -2.93 -6.36 -4.81
N ALA A 20 -3.05 -7.48 -4.09
CA ALA A 20 -1.90 -8.08 -3.40
C ALA A 20 -0.77 -8.45 -4.37
N CYS A 21 -1.10 -8.99 -5.54
CA CYS A 21 -0.13 -9.28 -6.61
C CYS A 21 0.57 -8.00 -7.10
N VAL A 22 -0.18 -6.92 -7.32
CA VAL A 22 0.39 -5.62 -7.71
C VAL A 22 1.31 -5.09 -6.61
N PHE A 23 0.86 -5.08 -5.36
CA PHE A 23 1.64 -4.61 -4.21
C PHE A 23 2.93 -5.39 -4.00
N LYS A 24 2.90 -6.72 -4.19
CA LYS A 24 4.11 -7.53 -4.16
C LYS A 24 5.06 -7.19 -5.29
N LYS A 25 4.54 -6.94 -6.50
CA LYS A 25 5.34 -6.57 -7.67
C LYS A 25 5.97 -5.17 -7.54
N THR A 26 5.31 -4.25 -6.85
CA THR A 26 5.81 -2.89 -6.60
C THR A 26 6.65 -2.76 -5.33
N GLY A 27 6.76 -3.83 -4.53
CA GLY A 27 7.56 -3.83 -3.30
C GLY A 27 6.84 -3.27 -2.06
N MET A 28 5.52 -3.07 -2.11
CA MET A 28 4.71 -2.73 -0.93
C MET A 28 4.46 -3.93 -0.02
N LEU A 29 4.43 -5.13 -0.60
CA LEU A 29 4.41 -6.39 0.14
C LEU A 29 5.70 -7.15 -0.15
N ASP A 30 6.29 -7.75 0.88
CA ASP A 30 7.47 -8.58 0.75
C ASP A 30 7.16 -9.98 0.17
N SER A 31 8.18 -10.84 0.10
CA SER A 31 8.02 -12.20 -0.42
C SER A 31 7.10 -13.08 0.43
N LYS A 32 6.96 -12.76 1.72
CA LYS A 32 6.11 -13.44 2.72
C LYS A 32 4.69 -12.87 2.77
N GLY A 33 4.42 -11.79 2.03
CA GLY A 33 3.13 -11.10 2.02
C GLY A 33 2.96 -10.08 3.16
N MET A 34 4.05 -9.72 3.84
CA MET A 34 4.05 -8.71 4.89
C MET A 34 4.18 -7.32 4.27
N PHE A 35 3.53 -6.33 4.88
CA PHE A 35 3.62 -4.94 4.47
C PHE A 35 5.03 -4.38 4.74
N ASP A 36 5.62 -3.79 3.70
CA ASP A 36 6.92 -3.14 3.71
C ASP A 36 6.73 -1.61 3.65
N ALA A 37 6.74 -1.00 4.83
CA ALA A 37 6.57 0.44 4.97
C ALA A 37 7.74 1.23 4.39
N GLU A 38 8.96 0.71 4.47
CA GLU A 38 10.16 1.43 4.02
C GLU A 38 10.11 1.61 2.49
N ASN A 39 9.93 0.50 1.77
CA ASN A 39 9.79 0.54 0.33
C ASN A 39 8.53 1.33 -0.11
N SER A 40 7.41 1.18 0.61
CA SER A 40 6.20 1.94 0.33
C SER A 40 6.43 3.45 0.48
N ILE A 41 7.13 3.90 1.52
CA ILE A 41 7.44 5.31 1.76
C ILE A 41 8.39 5.82 0.66
N ALA A 42 9.40 5.05 0.28
CA ALA A 42 10.34 5.43 -0.78
C ALA A 42 9.61 5.72 -2.11
N MET A 43 8.59 4.94 -2.46
CA MET A 43 7.78 5.21 -3.66
C MET A 43 7.04 6.56 -3.59
N THR A 44 6.48 6.89 -2.42
CA THR A 44 5.75 8.17 -2.26
C THR A 44 6.65 9.39 -2.42
N GLN A 45 7.95 9.27 -2.12
CA GLN A 45 8.92 10.36 -2.30
C GLN A 45 9.04 10.76 -3.77
N LYS A 46 8.96 9.79 -4.68
CA LYS A 46 8.97 10.04 -6.13
C LYS A 46 7.63 10.61 -6.60
N ASP A 47 6.54 10.01 -6.18
CA ASP A 47 5.20 10.34 -6.69
C ASP A 47 4.68 11.70 -6.18
N PHE A 48 5.11 12.12 -4.98
CA PHE A 48 4.66 13.35 -4.32
C PHE A 48 5.79 14.36 -4.09
N ALA A 49 6.88 14.30 -4.88
CA ALA A 49 8.02 15.21 -4.75
C ALA A 49 7.63 16.70 -4.77
N ASN A 50 6.56 17.05 -5.50
CA ASN A 50 6.06 18.43 -5.64
C ASN A 50 4.92 18.78 -4.65
N ASP A 51 4.54 17.86 -3.75
CA ASP A 51 3.47 18.06 -2.76
C ASP A 51 3.93 17.60 -1.37
N PRO A 52 4.65 18.48 -0.64
CA PRO A 52 5.24 18.15 0.66
C PRO A 52 4.20 17.72 1.71
N ASN A 53 3.02 18.34 1.69
CA ASN A 53 1.94 18.02 2.64
C ASN A 53 1.39 16.62 2.41
N ARG A 54 1.21 16.24 1.13
CA ARG A 54 0.79 14.88 0.76
C ARG A 54 1.89 13.87 1.04
N LEU A 55 3.15 14.20 0.83
CA LEU A 55 4.28 13.34 1.18
C LEU A 55 4.32 13.07 2.70
N GLU A 56 4.21 14.10 3.54
CA GLU A 56 4.21 13.94 4.99
C GLU A 56 3.00 13.10 5.47
N SER A 57 1.81 13.38 4.94
CA SER A 57 0.60 12.63 5.29
C SER A 57 0.69 11.16 4.86
N SER A 58 1.26 10.90 3.69
CA SER A 58 1.47 9.53 3.18
C SER A 58 2.48 8.77 4.04
N LYS A 59 3.56 9.42 4.47
CA LYS A 59 4.53 8.82 5.41
C LYS A 59 3.86 8.41 6.73
N LYS A 60 3.09 9.31 7.35
CA LYS A 60 2.38 9.01 8.60
C LYS A 60 1.41 7.84 8.44
N LEU A 61 0.67 7.81 7.33
CA LEU A 61 -0.27 6.71 7.03
C LEU A 61 0.46 5.37 6.87
N LEU A 62 1.50 5.33 6.03
CA LEU A 62 2.24 4.10 5.76
C LEU A 62 2.98 3.59 7.00
N GLU A 63 3.52 4.47 7.84
CA GLU A 63 4.07 4.10 9.15
C GLU A 63 3.01 3.47 10.05
N ALA A 64 1.80 4.04 10.11
CA ALA A 64 0.71 3.49 10.90
C ALA A 64 0.23 2.12 10.39
N CYS A 65 0.39 1.83 9.10
CA CYS A 65 0.06 0.53 8.51
C CYS A 65 1.03 -0.59 8.91
N LYS A 66 2.20 -0.32 9.50
CA LYS A 66 3.13 -1.38 9.94
C LYS A 66 2.49 -2.42 10.85
N LYS A 67 1.56 -1.97 11.72
CA LYS A 67 0.86 -2.82 12.69
C LYS A 67 0.07 -3.98 12.06
N VAL A 68 -0.29 -3.88 10.77
CA VAL A 68 -1.10 -4.91 10.10
C VAL A 68 -0.36 -6.25 10.00
N ASN A 69 0.97 -6.24 10.07
CA ASN A 69 1.78 -7.46 10.09
C ASN A 69 1.63 -8.24 11.41
N ASP A 70 1.19 -7.57 12.48
CA ASP A 70 0.98 -8.15 13.80
C ASP A 70 -0.50 -8.47 14.06
N GLU A 71 -1.40 -8.04 13.17
CA GLU A 71 -2.83 -8.31 13.29
C GLU A 71 -3.15 -9.76 12.93
N ALA A 72 -3.94 -10.43 13.76
CA ALA A 72 -4.44 -11.76 13.45
C ALA A 72 -5.44 -11.67 12.28
N VAL A 73 -5.16 -12.40 11.20
CA VAL A 73 -6.09 -12.56 10.08
C VAL A 73 -7.03 -13.74 10.35
N SER A 74 -8.31 -13.58 9.98
CA SER A 74 -9.38 -14.59 10.13
C SER A 74 -9.84 -15.14 8.79
#